data_AF-A0A4R7I768-F1
#
_entry.id   AF-A0A4R7I768-F1
#
_cell.length_a   1.000
_cell.length_b   1.000
_cell.length_c   1.000
_cell.angle_alpha   90.00
_cell.angle_beta   90.00
_cell.angle_gamma   90.00
#
_symmetry.space_group_name_H-M   'P 1'
#
loop_
_entity.id
_entity.type
_entity.pdbx_description
1 polymer ?
#
loop_
_entity_poly.entity_id
_entity_poly.type
_entity_poly.pdbx_seq_one_letter_code
_entity_poly.pdbx_strand_id
1 'polypeptide(L)' 'MKLLRRIVGALVIAGVAAGGIRIKGTGGVPPQHGGWRPLELPQE' A
#
# COMPACT_ATOMS: atom_id res chain seq x y z
N MET A 1 1.22 -29.01 -7.47
CA MET A 1 -0.13 -28.44 -7.19
C MET A 1 -0.31 -27.87 -5.77
N LYS A 2 0.20 -28.51 -4.71
CA LYS A 2 -0.02 -28.09 -3.31
C LYS A 2 0.57 -26.70 -2.99
N LEU A 3 1.81 -26.45 -3.42
CA LEU A 3 2.48 -25.16 -3.23
C LEU A 3 1.80 -24.04 -4.04
N LEU A 4 1.51 -24.30 -5.33
CA LEU A 4 0.80 -23.36 -6.18
C LEU A 4 -0.56 -22.94 -5.59
N ARG A 5 -1.36 -23.90 -5.12
CA ARG A 5 -2.64 -23.61 -4.44
C ARG A 5 -2.47 -22.74 -3.19
N ARG A 6 -1.41 -22.96 -2.41
CA ARG A 6 -1.12 -22.16 -1.20
C ARG A 6 -0.74 -20.73 -1.56
N ILE A 7 0.10 -20.56 -2.58
CA ILE A 7 0.51 -19.24 -3.08
C ILE A 7 -0.70 -18.47 -3.59
N VAL A 8 -1.51 -19.09 -4.46
CA VAL A 8 -2.73 -18.47 -4.99
C VAL A 8 -3.69 -18.10 -3.87
N GLY A 9 -3.92 -19.00 -2.90
CA GLY A 9 -4.76 -18.72 -1.74
C GLY A 9 -4.25 -17.54 -0.90
N ALA A 10 -2.94 -17.49 -0.63
CA ALA A 10 -2.32 -16.40 0.12
C ALA A 10 -2.48 -15.04 -0.59
N LEU A 11 -2.29 -15.00 -1.91
CA LEU A 11 -2.45 -13.79 -2.73
C LEU A 11 -3.90 -13.29 -2.72
N VAL A 12 -4.87 -14.20 -2.82
CA VAL A 12 -6.30 -13.85 -2.75
C VAL A 12 -6.65 -13.25 -1.40
N ILE A 13 -6.21 -13.88 -0.30
CA ILE A 13 -6.46 -13.38 1.07
C ILE A 13 -5.83 -12.00 1.26
N ALA A 14 -4.58 -11.82 0.83
CA ALA A 14 -3.88 -10.53 0.92
C ALA A 14 -4.61 -9.42 0.12
N GLY A 15 -5.07 -9.74 -1.10
CA GLY A 15 -5.82 -8.80 -1.93
C GLY A 15 -7.15 -8.39 -1.30
N VAL A 16 -7.91 -9.35 -0.75
CA VAL A 16 -9.18 -9.07 -0.06
C VAL A 16 -8.94 -8.21 1.19
N ALA A 17 -7.92 -8.52 1.98
CA ALA A 17 -7.59 -7.74 3.17
C ALA A 17 -7.20 -6.30 2.81
N ALA A 18 -6.30 -6.11 1.84
CA ALA A 18 -5.89 -4.79 1.37
C ALA A 18 -7.06 -3.99 0.78
N GLY A 19 -7.92 -4.63 -0.02
CA GLY A 19 -9.15 -4.04 -0.54
C GLY A 19 -10.13 -3.65 0.57
N GLY A 20 -10.31 -4.52 1.57
CA GLY A 20 -11.14 -4.24 2.74
C GLY A 20 -10.64 -3.06 3.56
N ILE A 21 -9.33 -2.94 3.76
CA ILE A 21 -8.70 -1.78 4.42
C ILE A 21 -8.93 -0.50 3.60
N ARG A 22 -8.79 -0.56 2.27
CA ARG A 22 -9.06 0.57 1.37
C ARG A 22 -10.53 1.03 1.41
N ILE A 23 -11.48 0.10 1.50
CA ILE A 23 -12.92 0.41 1.55
C ILE A 23 -13.33 0.92 2.93
N LYS A 24 -12.80 0.32 4.00
CA LYS A 24 -13.15 0.67 5.40
C LYS A 24 -12.42 1.91 5.91
N GLY A 25 -11.27 2.24 5.33
CA GLY A 25 -10.58 3.49 5.60
C GLY A 25 -11.40 4.67 5.09
N THR A 26 -12.01 5.44 6.00
CA THR A 26 -12.68 6.71 5.73
C THR A 26 -11.74 7.84 5.26
N GLY A 27 -10.45 7.56 5.10
CA GLY A 27 -9.40 8.56 5.02
C GLY A 27 -9.01 8.94 3.59
N GLY A 28 -9.95 9.45 2.79
CA GLY A 28 -9.66 10.25 1.59
C GLY A 28 -8.83 9.59 0.50
N VAL A 29 -8.74 10.26 -0.64
CA VAL A 29 -7.72 9.93 -1.64
C VAL A 29 -6.36 10.22 -0.97
N PRO A 30 -5.44 9.23 -0.86
CA PRO A 30 -4.12 9.50 -0.30
C PRO A 30 -3.47 10.63 -1.12
N PRO A 31 -2.67 11.51 -0.50
CA PRO A 31 -2.11 12.68 -1.18
C PRO A 31 -1.56 12.31 -2.55
N GLN A 32 -2.21 12.79 -3.61
CA GLN A 32 -1.82 12.49 -5.00
C GLN A 32 -0.54 13.22 -5.41
N HIS A 33 -0.13 14.18 -4.59
CA HIS A 33 1.08 14.97 -4.74
C HIS A 33 1.98 14.66 -3.56
N GLY A 34 3.24 14.32 -3.85
CA GLY A 34 4.24 14.02 -2.82
C GLY A 34 4.57 15.27 -2.01
N GLY A 35 4.53 15.16 -0.69
CA GLY A 35 5.00 16.17 0.26
C GLY A 35 6.52 16.26 0.33
N TRP A 36 7.21 16.18 -0.82
CA TRP A 36 8.65 16.38 -0.88
C TRP A 36 8.95 17.78 -0.37
N ARG A 37 9.56 17.85 0.80
CA ARG A 37 10.07 19.08 1.38
C ARG A 37 11.53 19.24 0.93
N PRO A 38 11.91 20.36 0.30
CA PRO A 38 13.31 20.63 0.00
C PRO A 38 14.14 20.53 1.28
N LEU A 39 15.25 19.79 1.22
CA LEU A 39 16.25 19.78 2.28
C LEU A 39 17.16 20.98 2.06
N GLU A 40 17.16 21.93 2.99
CA GLU A 40 18.18 22.97 3.05
C GLU A 40 19.46 22.33 3.56
N LEU A 41 20.42 22.14 2.65
CA LEU A 41 21.77 21.69 3.00
C LEU A 41 22.61 22.93 3.38
N PRO A 42 23.45 22.85 4.42
CA PRO A 42 24.41 23.90 4.73
C PRO A 42 25.31 24.18 3.51
N GLN A 43 25.55 25.45 3.20
CA GLN A 43 26.56 25.82 2.21
C GLN A 43 27.91 25.84 2.93
N GLU A 44 28.80 24.94 2.52
CA GLU A 44 30.21 24.95 2.95
C GLU A 44 30.94 26.19 2.43
#